data_AF-A0A3D0LUJ5-F1
#
_entry.id   AF-A0A3D0LUJ5-F1
#
_cell.length_a   1.000
_cell.length_b   1.000
_cell.length_c   1.000
_cell.angle_alpha   90.00
_cell.angle_beta   90.00
_cell.angle_gamma   90.00
#
_symmetry.space_group_name_H-M   'P 1'
#
loop_
_entity.id
_entity.type
_entity.pdbx_description
1 polymer ?
#
loop_
_entity_poly.entity_id
_entity_poly.type
_entity_poly.pdbx_seq_one_letter_code
_entity_poly.pdbx_strand_id
1 'polypeptide(L)'
;MLDHLSQRLGGVVKKLRGQARLTEDNIQDALREVRMALLEADVALPVVKEFIGHVKEQAQGREVRGSLTPGQALIQIVHDELTRLMGEHNATLNLAAAAPAVILVAGLQGAGKTTTCGKLAKLLQERMKKKVLLVSCDVYRPAAM
;
A
#
# COMPACT_ATOMS: atom_id res chain seq x y z
N MET A 1 1.02 9.93 -5.31
CA MET A 1 2.16 9.30 -4.58
C MET A 1 2.56 7.98 -5.22
N LEU A 2 1.62 7.10 -5.60
CA LEU A 2 1.90 5.86 -6.35
C LEU A 2 1.66 6.00 -7.85
N ASP A 3 1.71 7.22 -8.40
CA ASP A 3 1.29 7.49 -9.77
C ASP A 3 2.23 6.83 -10.79
N HIS A 4 3.53 6.82 -10.48
CA HIS A 4 4.54 6.15 -11.30
C HIS A 4 4.37 4.62 -11.28
N LEU A 5 4.15 4.04 -10.10
CA LEU A 5 3.84 2.62 -9.95
C LEU A 5 2.55 2.27 -10.71
N SER A 6 1.52 3.11 -10.60
CA SER A 6 0.22 2.92 -11.26
C SER A 6 0.36 2.96 -12.79
N GLN A 7 1.17 3.88 -13.33
CA GLN A 7 1.46 3.94 -14.76
C GLN A 7 2.24 2.70 -15.24
N ARG A 8 3.29 2.30 -14.51
CA ARG A 8 4.11 1.11 -14.83
C ARG A 8 3.25 -0.16 -14.84
N LEU A 9 2.51 -0.41 -13.76
CA LEU A 9 1.60 -1.55 -13.66
C LEU A 9 0.51 -1.51 -14.74
N GLY A 10 -0.05 -0.33 -15.02
CA GLY A 10 -1.00 -0.13 -16.12
C GLY A 10 -0.41 -0.47 -17.51
N GLY A 11 0.88 -0.21 -17.73
CA GLY A 11 1.61 -0.62 -18.93
C GLY A 11 1.74 -2.13 -19.06
N VAL A 12 2.12 -2.82 -17.98
CA VAL A 12 2.22 -4.28 -17.91
C VAL A 12 0.87 -4.93 -18.20
N VAL A 13 -0.20 -4.43 -17.59
CA VAL A 13 -1.59 -4.85 -17.81
C VAL A 13 -2.00 -4.76 -19.29
N LYS A 14 -1.67 -3.65 -19.96
CA LYS A 14 -2.01 -3.46 -21.38
C LYS A 14 -1.31 -4.47 -22.28
N LYS A 15 -0.03 -4.73 -22.03
CA LYS A 15 0.75 -5.75 -22.78
C LYS A 15 0.15 -7.14 -22.63
N LEU A 16 -0.21 -7.51 -21.40
CA LEU A 16 -0.79 -8.83 -21.10
C LEU A 16 -2.21 -9.00 -21.62
N ARG A 17 -3.03 -7.94 -21.66
CA ARG A 17 -4.37 -7.98 -22.27
C ARG A 17 -4.35 -8.30 -23.78
N GLY A 18 -3.27 -7.94 -24.47
CA GLY A 18 -3.10 -8.23 -25.91
C GLY A 18 -2.70 -9.68 -26.21
N GLN A 19 -2.36 -10.47 -25.19
CA GLN A 19 -1.91 -11.85 -25.34
C GLN A 19 -3.09 -12.80 -25.21
N ALA A 20 -3.27 -13.69 -26.19
CA ALA A 20 -4.36 -14.69 -26.17
C ALA A 20 -4.14 -15.80 -25.12
N ARG A 21 -2.88 -16.05 -24.73
CA ARG A 21 -2.49 -17.05 -23.72
C ARG A 21 -1.33 -16.51 -22.87
N LEU A 22 -1.30 -16.91 -21.60
CA LEU A 22 -0.12 -16.72 -20.76
C LEU A 22 0.88 -17.85 -21.05
N THR A 23 2.09 -17.48 -21.44
CA THR A 23 3.26 -18.37 -21.51
C THR A 23 4.18 -18.04 -20.34
N GLU A 24 5.05 -18.97 -19.96
CA GLU A 24 6.04 -18.74 -18.89
C GLU A 24 6.91 -17.51 -19.23
N ASP A 25 7.32 -17.35 -20.49
CA ASP A 25 8.10 -16.20 -20.96
C ASP A 25 7.37 -14.86 -20.74
N ASN A 26 6.10 -14.78 -21.14
CA ASN A 26 5.29 -13.57 -20.97
C ASN A 26 5.07 -13.22 -19.49
N ILE A 27 4.88 -14.23 -18.65
CA ILE A 27 4.74 -14.06 -17.19
C ILE A 27 6.06 -13.54 -16.62
N GLN A 28 7.20 -14.15 -17.00
CA GLN A 28 8.52 -13.77 -16.52
C GLN A 28 8.86 -12.32 -16.89
N ASP A 29 8.56 -11.90 -18.12
CA ASP A 29 8.77 -10.52 -18.57
C ASP A 29 7.89 -9.53 -17.79
N ALA A 30 6.61 -9.86 -17.58
CA ALA A 30 5.72 -9.04 -16.78
C ALA A 30 6.20 -8.92 -15.32
N LEU A 31 6.62 -10.01 -14.69
CA LEU A 31 7.16 -10.01 -13.33
C LEU A 31 8.46 -9.20 -13.23
N ARG A 32 9.29 -9.20 -14.28
CA ARG A 32 10.49 -8.36 -14.34
C ARG A 32 10.14 -6.87 -14.35
N GLU A 33 9.13 -6.46 -15.11
CA GLU A 33 8.65 -5.08 -15.13
C GLU A 33 8.05 -4.66 -13.78
N VAL A 34 7.24 -5.53 -13.16
CA VAL A 34 6.67 -5.30 -11.82
C VAL A 34 7.78 -5.14 -10.78
N ARG A 35 8.80 -6.01 -10.81
CA ARG A 35 9.96 -5.93 -9.93
C ARG A 35 10.67 -4.58 -10.04
N MET A 36 10.93 -4.13 -11.28
CA MET A 36 11.57 -2.82 -11.50
C MET A 36 10.71 -1.68 -10.98
N ALA A 37 9.40 -1.72 -11.22
CA ALA A 37 8.48 -0.69 -10.75
C ALA A 37 8.42 -0.60 -9.22
N LEU A 38 8.48 -1.73 -8.51
CA LEU A 38 8.52 -1.75 -7.05
C LEU A 38 9.84 -1.18 -6.50
N LEU A 39 10.98 -1.52 -7.11
CA LEU A 39 12.28 -0.98 -6.71
C LEU A 39 12.38 0.54 -6.97
N GLU A 40 11.86 1.00 -8.11
CA GLU A 40 11.76 2.44 -8.43
C GLU A 40 10.82 3.20 -7.46
N ALA A 41 9.92 2.49 -6.78
CA ALA A 41 8.98 3.04 -5.81
C ALA A 41 9.50 2.96 -4.36
N ASP A 42 10.81 2.83 -4.16
CA ASP A 42 11.48 2.73 -2.86
C ASP A 42 11.03 1.55 -1.99
N VAL A 43 10.56 0.46 -2.61
CA VAL A 43 10.22 -0.77 -1.89
C VAL A 43 11.51 -1.57 -1.61
N ALA A 44 11.68 -2.01 -0.37
CA ALA A 44 12.87 -2.74 0.06
C ALA A 44 13.08 -4.05 -0.74
N LEU A 45 14.32 -4.32 -1.16
CA LEU A 45 14.65 -5.50 -1.99
C LEU A 45 14.16 -6.84 -1.40
N PRO A 46 14.27 -7.13 -0.08
CA PRO A 46 13.75 -8.37 0.48
C PRO A 46 12.24 -8.54 0.26
N VAL A 47 11.48 -7.45 0.45
CA VAL A 47 10.03 -7.39 0.26
C VAL A 47 9.67 -7.63 -1.21
N VAL A 48 10.42 -7.02 -2.14
CA VAL A 48 10.20 -7.23 -3.58
C VAL A 48 10.49 -8.68 -3.98
N LYS A 49 11.55 -9.31 -3.44
CA LYS A 49 11.88 -10.71 -3.74
C LYS A 49 10.78 -11.66 -3.27
N GLU A 50 10.29 -11.46 -2.04
CA GLU A 50 9.20 -12.25 -1.48
C GLU A 50 7.91 -12.07 -2.31
N PHE A 51 7.54 -10.82 -2.59
CA PHE A 51 6.37 -10.48 -3.41
C PHE A 51 6.38 -11.21 -4.76
N ILE A 52 7.49 -11.12 -5.51
CA ILE A 52 7.61 -11.75 -6.83
C ILE A 52 7.59 -13.27 -6.72
N GLY A 53 8.17 -13.84 -5.66
CA GLY A 53 8.13 -15.28 -5.38
C GLY A 53 6.69 -15.80 -5.25
N HIS A 54 5.89 -15.16 -4.39
CA HIS A 54 4.50 -15.54 -4.19
C HIS A 54 3.63 -15.34 -5.43
N VAL A 55 3.80 -14.23 -6.16
CA VAL A 55 3.05 -14.02 -7.41
C VAL A 55 3.39 -15.10 -8.43
N LYS A 56 4.66 -15.52 -8.52
CA LYS A 56 5.09 -16.60 -9.43
C LYS A 56 4.45 -17.95 -9.05
N GLU A 57 4.51 -18.31 -7.76
CA GLU A 57 3.89 -19.55 -7.26
C GLU A 57 2.38 -19.59 -7.53
N GLN A 58 1.68 -18.48 -7.27
CA GLN A 58 0.24 -18.39 -7.52
C GLN A 58 -0.10 -18.38 -9.01
N ALA A 59 0.73 -17.77 -9.85
CA ALA A 59 0.54 -17.76 -11.30
C ALA A 59 0.73 -19.15 -11.92
N GLN A 60 1.59 -19.99 -11.34
CA GLN A 60 1.80 -21.38 -11.77
C GLN A 60 0.77 -22.35 -11.17
N GLY A 61 0.30 -22.09 -9.94
CA GLY A 61 -0.61 -22.98 -9.20
C GLY A 61 -2.11 -22.74 -9.41
N ARG A 62 -2.53 -21.53 -9.81
CA ARG A 62 -3.92 -21.28 -10.21
C ARG A 62 -4.11 -21.72 -11.67
N GLU A 63 -4.74 -22.87 -11.88
CA GLU A 63 -5.61 -23.01 -13.05
C GLU A 63 -6.53 -21.78 -13.03
N VAL A 64 -6.54 -21.00 -14.11
CA VAL A 64 -7.44 -19.85 -14.28
C VAL A 64 -8.87 -20.38 -14.32
N ARG A 65 -9.43 -20.71 -13.15
CA ARG A 65 -10.78 -21.21 -12.98
C ARG A 65 -11.71 -20.02 -12.99
N GLY A 66 -12.24 -19.68 -14.16
CA GLY A 66 -13.25 -18.64 -14.31
C GLY A 66 -13.34 -18.04 -15.71
N SER A 67 -14.28 -17.11 -15.88
CA SER A 67 -14.51 -16.35 -17.11
C SER A 67 -13.49 -15.23 -17.38
N LEU A 68 -12.39 -15.19 -16.63
CA LEU A 68 -11.38 -14.13 -16.71
C LEU A 68 -10.37 -14.46 -17.81
N THR A 69 -9.94 -13.43 -18.54
CA THR A 69 -8.82 -13.62 -19.47
C THR A 69 -7.54 -13.89 -18.68
N PRO A 70 -6.57 -14.63 -19.28
CA PRO A 70 -5.31 -14.92 -18.61
C PRO A 70 -4.61 -13.66 -18.06
N GLY A 71 -4.62 -12.56 -18.83
CA GLY A 71 -4.09 -11.27 -18.35
C GLY A 71 -4.84 -10.70 -17.14
N GLN A 72 -6.17 -10.84 -17.07
CA GLN A 72 -6.95 -10.42 -15.90
C GLN A 72 -6.65 -11.26 -14.65
N ALA A 73 -6.41 -12.56 -14.82
CA ALA A 73 -6.05 -13.44 -13.72
C ALA A 73 -4.71 -13.05 -13.08
N LEU A 74 -3.70 -12.73 -13.90
CA LEU A 74 -2.41 -12.26 -13.38
C LEU A 74 -2.52 -10.92 -12.65
N ILE A 75 -3.36 -10.01 -13.15
CA ILE A 75 -3.62 -8.72 -12.48
C ILE A 75 -4.26 -8.94 -11.11
N GLN A 76 -5.21 -9.86 -11.03
CA GLN A 76 -5.85 -10.20 -9.76
C GLN A 76 -4.84 -10.76 -8.76
N ILE A 77 -3.96 -11.67 -9.18
CA ILE A 77 -2.91 -12.21 -8.30
C ILE A 77 -2.00 -11.09 -7.78
N VAL A 78 -1.55 -10.17 -8.66
CA VAL A 78 -0.72 -9.03 -8.27
C VAL A 78 -1.48 -8.10 -7.29
N HIS A 79 -2.76 -7.86 -7.53
CA HIS A 79 -3.60 -7.03 -6.65
C HIS A 79 -3.82 -7.67 -5.27
N ASP A 80 -4.10 -8.97 -5.24
CA ASP A 80 -4.29 -9.75 -4.03
C ASP A 80 -3.01 -9.71 -3.18
N GLU A 81 -1.83 -9.89 -3.81
CA GLU A 81 -0.55 -9.84 -3.11
C GLU A 81 -0.20 -8.41 -2.63
N LEU A 82 -0.51 -7.38 -3.42
CA LEU A 82 -0.34 -5.98 -2.98
C LEU A 82 -1.23 -5.68 -1.77
N THR A 83 -2.47 -6.16 -1.77
CA THR A 83 -3.39 -6.03 -0.64
C THR A 83 -2.84 -6.73 0.60
N ARG A 84 -2.37 -7.98 0.44
CA ARG A 84 -1.75 -8.75 1.53
C ARG A 84 -0.55 -8.01 2.13
N LEU A 85 0.29 -7.42 1.29
CA LEU A 85 1.49 -6.70 1.69
C LEU A 85 1.19 -5.38 2.40
N MET A 86 0.16 -4.65 1.98
CA MET A 86 -0.26 -3.39 2.60
C MET A 86 -1.08 -3.59 3.89
N GLY A 87 -1.59 -4.80 4.12
CA GLY A 87 -2.40 -5.19 5.27
C GLY A 87 -3.77 -5.69 4.83
N GLU A 88 -4.10 -6.92 5.23
CA GLU A 88 -5.34 -7.61 4.82
C GLU A 88 -6.63 -6.93 5.30
N HIS A 89 -6.55 -6.15 6.39
CA HIS A 89 -7.71 -5.55 7.04
C HIS A 89 -7.58 -4.04 7.12
N ASN A 90 -8.68 -3.34 6.84
CA ASN A 90 -8.74 -1.90 7.01
C ASN A 90 -8.75 -1.55 8.51
N ALA A 91 -7.57 -1.23 9.04
CA ALA A 91 -7.40 -0.86 10.44
C ALA A 91 -7.86 0.58 10.67
N THR A 92 -9.09 0.74 11.16
CA THR A 92 -9.58 2.05 11.63
C THR A 92 -8.95 2.42 12.97
N LEU A 93 -8.91 3.72 13.27
CA LEU A 93 -8.36 4.20 14.54
C LEU A 93 -9.24 3.74 15.71
N ASN A 94 -8.68 2.85 16.54
CA ASN A 94 -9.36 2.35 17.73
C ASN A 94 -9.29 3.38 18.87
N LEU A 95 -10.45 3.92 19.25
CA LEU A 95 -10.61 4.83 20.38
C LEU A 95 -11.44 4.21 21.52
N ALA A 96 -11.61 2.88 21.53
CA ALA A 96 -12.38 2.14 22.53
C ALA A 96 -11.58 1.94 23.84
N ALA A 97 -10.97 3.02 24.34
CA ALA A 97 -10.35 3.08 25.66
C ALA A 97 -11.24 3.88 26.63
N ALA A 98 -11.10 3.65 27.94
CA ALA A 98 -11.73 4.49 28.94
C ALA A 98 -11.31 5.95 28.72
N ALA A 99 -12.27 6.87 28.71
CA ALA A 99 -11.96 8.27 28.48
C ALA A 99 -11.08 8.83 29.62
N PRO A 100 -10.04 9.62 29.32
CA PRO A 100 -9.62 10.09 27.99
C PRO A 100 -8.74 9.08 27.22
N ALA A 101 -8.97 8.95 25.91
CA ALA A 101 -8.07 8.21 25.02
C ALA A 101 -6.87 9.09 24.64
N VAL A 102 -5.65 8.61 24.94
CA VAL A 102 -4.40 9.33 24.71
C VAL A 102 -3.71 8.79 23.45
N ILE A 103 -3.35 9.68 22.52
CA ILE A 103 -2.65 9.34 21.28
C ILE A 103 -1.30 10.03 21.26
N LEU A 104 -0.21 9.25 21.21
CA LEU A 104 1.14 9.76 21.03
C LEU A 104 1.50 9.73 19.54
N VAL A 105 1.92 10.87 18.99
CA VAL A 105 2.41 10.97 17.61
C VAL A 105 3.93 11.12 17.63
N ALA A 106 4.63 10.08 17.20
CA ALA A 106 6.08 10.02 17.11
C ALA A 106 6.56 9.89 15.66
N GLY A 107 7.84 10.18 15.41
CA GLY A 107 8.44 10.17 14.08
C GLY A 107 9.63 11.12 13.95
N LEU A 108 10.34 11.05 12.83
CA LEU A 108 11.55 11.85 12.58
C LEU A 108 11.24 13.35 12.34
N GLN A 109 12.27 14.21 12.44
CA GLN A 109 12.18 15.61 12.01
C GLN A 109 11.71 15.69 10.55
N GLY A 110 10.86 16.65 10.22
CA GLY A 110 10.33 16.80 8.86
C GLY A 110 9.26 15.79 8.43
N ALA A 111 8.97 14.74 9.22
CA ALA A 111 7.96 13.71 8.88
C ALA A 111 6.48 14.19 8.93
N GLY A 112 6.25 15.50 9.11
CA GLY A 112 4.90 16.07 9.12
C GLY A 112 4.11 15.85 10.42
N LYS A 113 4.73 15.42 11.53
CA LYS A 113 4.06 15.12 12.81
C LYS A 113 3.03 16.17 13.26
N THR A 114 3.45 17.43 13.38
CA THR A 114 2.59 18.54 13.83
C THR A 114 1.39 18.73 12.92
N THR A 115 1.62 18.70 11.60
CA THR A 115 0.57 18.78 10.58
C THR A 115 -0.38 17.58 10.68
N THR A 116 0.14 16.39 10.91
CA THR A 116 -0.65 15.17 11.10
C THR A 116 -1.49 15.25 12.37
N CYS A 117 -0.98 15.78 13.48
CA CYS A 117 -1.74 16.01 14.71
C CYS A 117 -2.95 16.93 14.45
N GLY A 118 -2.75 18.05 13.74
CA GLY A 118 -3.83 18.97 13.39
C GLY A 118 -4.88 18.34 12.46
N LYS A 119 -4.44 17.62 11.43
CA LYS A 119 -5.34 16.89 10.51
C LYS A 119 -6.14 15.81 11.23
N LEU A 120 -5.48 15.06 12.12
CA LEU A 120 -6.13 14.02 12.92
C LEU A 120 -7.17 14.64 13.87
N ALA A 121 -6.82 15.73 14.56
CA ALA A 121 -7.75 16.42 15.45
C ALA A 121 -9.00 16.90 14.69
N LYS A 122 -8.82 17.53 13.52
CA LYS A 122 -9.92 17.96 12.65
C LYS A 122 -10.79 16.76 12.22
N LEU A 123 -10.17 15.67 11.79
CA LEU A 123 -10.87 14.44 11.39
C LEU A 123 -11.72 13.86 12.54
N LEU A 124 -11.17 13.80 13.75
CA LEU A 124 -11.86 13.29 14.94
C LEU A 124 -13.03 14.18 15.37
N GLN A 125 -12.88 15.50 15.27
CA GLN A 125 -13.94 16.46 15.58
C GLN A 125 -15.06 16.42 14.53
N GLU A 126 -14.71 16.45 13.23
CA GLU A 126 -15.70 16.56 12.15
C GLU A 126 -16.42 15.24 11.88
N ARG A 127 -15.67 14.14 11.74
CA ARG A 127 -16.22 12.83 11.33
C ARG A 127 -16.65 11.95 12.50
N MET A 128 -15.96 12.03 13.64
CA MET A 128 -16.24 11.18 14.81
C MET A 128 -16.92 11.92 15.97
N LYS A 129 -17.16 13.23 15.82
CA LYS A 129 -17.82 14.11 16.82
C LYS A 129 -17.20 14.03 18.21
N LYS A 130 -15.89 13.83 18.31
CA LYS A 130 -15.16 13.76 19.58
C LYS A 130 -14.65 15.14 20.01
N LYS A 131 -14.56 15.36 21.32
CA LYS A 131 -13.79 16.48 21.88
C LYS A 131 -12.32 16.09 21.86
N VAL A 132 -11.47 16.95 21.32
CA VAL A 132 -10.04 16.69 21.14
C VAL A 132 -9.26 17.81 21.82
N LEU A 133 -8.23 17.43 22.58
CA LEU A 133 -7.23 18.32 23.14
C LEU A 133 -5.89 18.01 22.46
N LEU A 134 -5.22 19.03 21.93
CA LEU A 134 -3.86 18.91 21.42
C LEU A 134 -2.88 19.50 22.43
N VAL A 135 -1.78 18.79 22.67
CA VAL A 135 -0.70 19.22 23.55
C VAL A 135 0.60 19.04 22.79
N SER A 136 1.45 20.07 22.82
CA SER A 136 2.81 19.95 22.30
C SER A 136 3.72 19.30 23.34
N CYS A 137 4.40 18.23 22.93
CA CYS A 137 5.43 17.58 23.74
C CYS A 137 6.86 17.98 23.31
N ASP A 138 7.00 18.95 22.40
CA ASP A 138 8.30 19.43 21.92
C ASP A 138 8.75 20.65 22.74
N VAL A 139 9.66 20.41 23.68
CA VAL A 139 10.19 21.46 24.58
C VAL A 139 11.34 22.26 23.99
N TYR A 140 11.83 21.92 22.80
CA TYR A 140 13.06 22.47 22.24
C TYR A 140 12.83 23.39 21.04
N ARG A 141 11.80 23.16 20.22
CA ARG A 141 11.50 23.99 19.05
C ARG A 141 10.43 25.03 19.39
N PRO A 142 10.73 26.35 19.42
CA PRO A 142 9.75 27.38 19.77
C PRO A 142 8.49 27.37 18.89
N ALA A 143 8.66 27.08 17.59
CA ALA A 143 7.55 26.97 16.64
C ALA A 143 6.75 25.65 16.74
N ALA A 144 7.12 24.77 17.67
CA ALA A 144 6.37 23.55 17.98
C ALA A 144 5.45 23.72 19.20
N MET A 145 5.61 24.79 20.00
CA MET A 145 4.75 25.13 21.14
C MET A 145 3.49 25.88 20.68
#